data_AF-A0A949PBL6-F1
#
_entry.id   AF-A0A949PBL6-F1
#
_cell.length_a   1.000
_cell.length_b   1.000
_cell.length_c   1.000
_cell.angle_alpha   90.00
_cell.angle_beta   90.00
_cell.angle_gamma   90.00
#
_symmetry.space_group_name_H-M   'P 1'
#
loop_
_entity.id
_entity.type
_entity.pdbx_description
1 polymer ?
#
loop_
_entity_poly.entity_id
_entity_poly.type
_entity_poly.pdbx_seq_one_letter_code
_entity_poly.pdbx_strand_id
1 'polypeptide(L)'
;MVRKIVNYQKLNEDILNLLVDKFPDGYGDDDIISFRNTKNEIIEAVEVRTSDTIYLVKIGVKLIKAMEEHDLDDDITNVDIDSLSENDLE
;
A
#
# COMPACT_ATOMS: atom_id res chain seq x y z
N MET A 1 -23.21 1.91 0.76
CA MET A 1 -21.86 2.48 0.90
C MET A 1 -20.88 1.41 1.37
N VAL A 2 -20.10 0.91 0.43
CA VAL A 2 -19.14 -0.20 0.65
C VAL A 2 -17.75 0.38 0.81
N ARG A 3 -16.93 -0.19 1.70
CA ARG A 3 -15.51 0.16 1.84
C ARG A 3 -14.67 -1.01 1.32
N LYS A 4 -13.77 -0.75 0.37
CA LYS A 4 -12.86 -1.75 -0.21
C LYS A 4 -11.42 -1.29 -0.04
N ILE A 5 -10.59 -2.15 0.52
CA ILE A 5 -9.14 -1.95 0.57
C ILE A 5 -8.53 -2.68 -0.63
N VAL A 6 -7.76 -1.95 -1.44
CA VAL A 6 -7.15 -2.45 -2.67
C VAL A 6 -5.65 -2.20 -2.60
N ASN A 7 -4.84 -3.19 -3.00
CA ASN A 7 -3.40 -3.01 -3.10
C ASN A 7 -3.06 -2.36 -4.44
N TYR A 8 -2.03 -1.51 -4.49
CA TYR A 8 -1.65 -0.84 -5.75
C TYR A 8 -1.38 -1.84 -6.89
N GLN A 9 -0.76 -2.98 -6.58
CA GLN A 9 -0.46 -4.06 -7.53
C GLN A 9 -1.72 -4.76 -8.10
N LYS A 10 -2.86 -4.60 -7.45
CA LYS A 10 -4.15 -5.19 -7.85
C LYS A 10 -5.17 -4.10 -8.19
N LEU A 11 -4.69 -2.90 -8.53
CA LEU A 11 -5.55 -1.83 -9.01
C LEU A 11 -6.12 -2.22 -10.38
N ASN A 12 -7.43 -2.05 -10.52
CA ASN A 12 -8.06 -2.03 -11.82
C ASN A 12 -7.82 -0.66 -12.47
N GLU A 13 -7.81 -0.62 -13.81
CA GLU A 13 -7.63 0.62 -14.59
C GLU A 13 -8.61 1.72 -14.18
N ASP A 14 -9.86 1.36 -13.82
CA ASP A 14 -10.86 2.33 -13.34
C ASP A 14 -10.40 3.07 -12.06
N ILE A 15 -9.79 2.36 -11.11
CA ILE A 15 -9.34 2.97 -9.84
C ILE A 15 -8.07 3.78 -10.08
N LEU A 16 -7.19 3.31 -10.97
CA LEU A 16 -6.01 4.06 -11.38
C LEU A 16 -6.40 5.39 -12.03
N ASN A 17 -7.36 5.37 -12.96
CA ASN A 17 -7.87 6.58 -13.59
C ASN A 17 -8.49 7.54 -12.56
N LEU A 18 -9.23 7.02 -11.57
CA LEU A 18 -9.77 7.86 -10.48
C LEU A 18 -8.67 8.49 -9.62
N LEU A 19 -7.56 7.78 -9.38
CA LEU A 19 -6.40 8.35 -8.68
C LEU A 19 -5.76 9.46 -9.50
N VAL A 20 -5.53 9.24 -10.79
CA VAL A 20 -4.91 10.25 -11.68
C VAL A 20 -5.82 11.47 -11.88
N ASP A 21 -7.13 11.27 -12.00
CA ASP A 21 -8.10 12.37 -12.15
C ASP A 21 -8.21 13.21 -10.87
N LYS A 22 -8.18 12.55 -9.70
CA LYS A 22 -8.23 13.23 -8.40
C LYS A 22 -6.91 13.88 -8.01
N PHE A 23 -5.80 13.26 -8.40
CA PHE A 23 -4.43 13.65 -8.05
C PHE A 23 -3.55 13.73 -9.31
N PRO A 24 -3.83 14.69 -10.22
CA PRO A 24 -3.09 14.81 -11.48
C PRO A 24 -1.60 15.17 -11.26
N ASP A 25 -1.32 15.91 -10.18
CA ASP A 25 0.03 16.29 -9.76
C ASP A 25 0.65 15.29 -8.76
N GLY A 26 -0.05 14.19 -8.46
CA GLY A 26 0.31 13.23 -7.41
C GLY A 26 -0.38 13.51 -6.06
N TYR A 27 -0.17 12.61 -5.11
CA TYR A 27 -0.70 12.72 -3.74
C TYR A 27 0.42 13.12 -2.78
N GLY A 28 0.11 13.96 -1.80
CA GLY A 28 1.04 14.34 -0.74
C GLY A 28 0.81 13.52 0.54
N ASP A 29 1.67 13.71 1.55
CA ASP A 29 1.49 13.11 2.86
C ASP A 29 0.16 13.49 3.54
N ASP A 30 -0.39 14.66 3.21
CA ASP A 30 -1.69 15.14 3.72
C ASP A 30 -2.88 14.32 3.19
N ASP A 31 -2.72 13.70 2.02
CA ASP A 31 -3.75 12.85 1.39
C ASP A 31 -3.67 11.39 1.87
N ILE A 32 -2.63 11.04 2.62
CA ILE A 32 -2.39 9.70 3.12
C ILE A 32 -3.11 9.53 4.45
N ILE A 33 -4.00 8.52 4.51
CA ILE A 33 -4.59 8.08 5.75
C ILE A 33 -3.81 6.90 6.32
N SER A 34 -3.44 7.03 7.59
CA SER A 34 -2.78 5.97 8.36
C SER A 34 -3.75 5.40 9.38
N PHE A 35 -3.88 4.07 9.40
CA PHE A 35 -4.72 3.39 10.38
C PHE A 35 -4.10 2.07 10.80
N ARG A 36 -4.46 1.61 12.00
CA ARG A 36 -3.99 0.34 12.55
C ARG A 36 -4.96 -0.78 12.20
N ASN A 37 -4.46 -1.88 11.64
CA ASN A 37 -5.29 -3.06 11.36
C ASN A 37 -5.44 -3.97 12.60
N THR A 38 -6.19 -5.06 12.47
CA THR A 38 -6.39 -6.05 13.55
C THR A 38 -5.12 -6.78 13.99
N LYS A 39 -4.02 -6.67 13.23
CA LYS A 39 -2.70 -7.21 13.55
C LYS A 39 -1.77 -6.18 14.19
N ASN A 40 -2.27 -5.01 14.58
CA ASN A 40 -1.49 -3.88 15.07
C ASN A 40 -0.51 -3.25 14.06
N GLU A 41 -0.61 -3.59 12.77
CA GLU A 41 0.22 -3.01 11.72
C GLU A 41 -0.33 -1.64 11.32
N ILE A 42 0.57 -0.68 11.06
CA ILE A 42 0.20 0.64 10.53
C ILE A 42 0.12 0.52 9.00
N ILE A 43 -1.09 0.70 8.50
CA ILE A 43 -1.41 0.68 7.08
C ILE A 43 -1.58 2.12 6.62
N GLU A 44 -0.85 2.46 5.56
CA GLU A 44 -0.96 3.75 4.88
C GLU A 44 -1.70 3.55 3.56
N ALA A 45 -2.74 4.34 3.35
CA ALA A 45 -3.58 4.26 2.17
C ALA A 45 -4.04 5.65 1.70
N VAL A 46 -4.31 5.77 0.40
CA VAL A 46 -4.95 6.94 -0.20
C VAL A 46 -6.44 6.66 -0.37
N GLU A 47 -7.29 7.60 0.04
CA GLU A 47 -8.74 7.47 -0.07
C GLU A 47 -9.27 8.05 -1.40
N VAL A 48 -9.99 7.22 -2.14
CA VAL A 48 -10.70 7.60 -3.37
C VAL A 48 -12.16 7.22 -3.22
N ARG A 49 -13.06 8.19 -3.38
CA ARG A 49 -14.50 7.99 -3.21
C ARG A 49 -15.18 7.98 -4.58
N THR A 50 -16.01 6.97 -4.80
CA THR A 50 -17.01 6.95 -5.88
C THR A 50 -18.41 7.06 -5.29
N SER A 51 -19.43 7.16 -6.14
CA SER A 51 -20.83 7.40 -5.71
C SER A 51 -21.40 6.34 -4.76
N ASP A 52 -20.87 5.11 -4.74
CA ASP A 52 -21.34 4.03 -3.86
C ASP A 52 -20.22 3.33 -3.06
N THR A 53 -18.96 3.46 -3.48
CA THR A 53 -17.83 2.74 -2.89
C THR A 53 -16.70 3.69 -2.49
N ILE A 54 -16.14 3.46 -1.30
CA ILE A 54 -14.90 4.09 -0.86
C ILE A 54 -13.77 3.09 -1.09
N TYR A 55 -12.79 3.48 -1.89
CA TYR A 55 -11.58 2.73 -2.14
C TYR A 55 -10.43 3.27 -1.29
N LEU A 56 -9.79 2.36 -0.59
CA LEU A 56 -8.61 2.61 0.23
C LEU A 56 -7.43 1.93 -0.46
N VAL A 57 -6.65 2.72 -1.19
CA VAL A 57 -5.53 2.20 -1.98
C VAL A 57 -4.30 2.16 -1.10
N LYS A 58 -3.89 0.95 -0.71
CA LYS A 58 -2.72 0.73 0.13
C LYS A 58 -1.45 1.08 -0.64
N ILE A 59 -0.67 2.01 -0.08
CA ILE A 59 0.61 2.47 -0.64
C ILE A 59 1.82 1.95 0.15
N GLY A 60 1.61 1.43 1.36
CA GLY A 60 2.67 0.80 2.16
C GLY A 60 2.19 0.24 3.49
N VAL A 61 2.97 -0.67 4.07
CA VAL A 61 2.89 -1.01 5.50
C VAL A 61 4.16 -0.47 6.10
N LYS A 62 4.08 0.55 6.96
CA LYS A 62 5.24 0.88 7.80
C LYS A 62 5.40 -0.27 8.78
N LEU A 63 6.48 -1.02 8.58
CA LEU A 63 6.91 -2.23 9.29
C LEU A 63 7.32 -1.92 10.75
N ILE A 64 6.56 -1.08 11.46
CA ILE A 64 6.84 -0.70 12.85
C ILE A 64 6.83 -1.94 13.76
N LYS A 65 6.10 -2.99 13.35
CA LYS A 65 6.03 -4.26 14.05
C LYS A 65 7.27 -5.15 13.92
N ALA A 66 8.06 -5.02 12.85
CA ALA A 66 9.36 -5.72 12.79
C ALA A 66 10.42 -5.05 13.65
N MET A 67 10.19 -3.83 14.16
CA MET A 67 11.12 -3.19 15.09
C MET A 67 10.76 -3.48 16.56
N GLU A 68 9.47 -3.63 16.91
CA GLU A 68 9.08 -4.04 18.27
C GLU A 68 9.36 -5.53 18.59
N GLU A 69 9.40 -6.42 17.58
CA GLU A 69 9.75 -7.84 17.78
C GLU A 69 11.25 -8.16 17.61
N HIS A 70 12.06 -7.26 17.03
CA HIS A 70 13.47 -7.52 16.73
C HIS A 70 14.46 -6.96 17.77
N ASP A 71 13.95 -6.49 18.91
CA ASP A 71 14.72 -6.27 20.16
C ASP A 71 14.74 -7.53 21.06
N LEU A 72 14.14 -8.65 20.59
CA LEU A 72 14.22 -9.96 21.24
C LEU A 72 14.52 -11.04 20.19
N ASP A 73 15.81 -11.29 20.00
CA ASP A 73 16.43 -12.42 19.29
C ASP A 73 16.29 -12.51 17.75
N ASP A 74 17.49 -12.57 17.14
CA ASP A 74 17.87 -13.32 15.95
C ASP A 74 17.39 -12.91 14.54
N ASP A 75 18.30 -12.23 13.83
CA ASP A 75 18.91 -12.76 12.60
C ASP A 75 17.97 -13.23 11.47
N ILE A 76 17.16 -12.35 10.85
CA ILE A 76 16.64 -12.63 9.50
C ILE A 76 16.69 -11.40 8.58
N THR A 77 17.68 -11.45 7.70
CA THR A 77 17.80 -10.67 6.46
C THR A 77 16.57 -10.85 5.58
N ASN A 78 15.72 -9.83 5.45
CA ASN A 78 14.77 -9.73 4.34
C ASN A 78 15.24 -8.61 3.39
N VAL A 79 16.25 -8.98 2.61
CA VAL A 79 16.66 -8.30 1.39
C VAL A 79 15.50 -8.38 0.40
N ASP A 80 15.05 -7.25 -0.11
CA ASP A 80 14.14 -7.18 -1.26
C ASP A 80 14.71 -8.01 -2.43
N ILE A 81 14.02 -9.09 -2.82
CA ILE A 81 14.38 -9.92 -3.98
C ILE A 81 13.29 -9.90 -5.06
N ASP A 82 12.61 -8.77 -5.24
CA ASP A 82 11.73 -8.53 -6.40
C ASP A 82 12.50 -7.90 -7.58
N SER A 83 13.79 -8.23 -7.73
CA SER A 83 14.64 -7.69 -8.81
C SER A 83 15.46 -8.78 -9.48
N LEU A 84 14.81 -9.77 -10.10
CA LEU A 84 15.35 -10.50 -11.25
C LEU A 84 14.23 -10.70 -12.28
N SER A 85 14.14 -9.75 -13.20
CA SER A 85 13.44 -9.91 -14.47
C SER A 85 14.16 -10.97 -15.30
N GLU A 86 13.59 -12.16 -15.47
CA GLU A 86 14.06 -13.18 -16.43
C GLU A 86 13.56 -12.86 -17.85
N ASN A 87 13.93 -11.68 -18.36
CA ASN A 87 13.87 -11.35 -19.77
C ASN A 87 15.28 -10.96 -20.19
N ASP A 88 16.08 -11.96 -20.56
CA ASP A 88 17.20 -11.95 -21.50
C ASP A 88 18.09 -13.16 -21.18
N LEU A 89 17.90 -14.25 -21.94
CA LEU A 89 18.92 -15.22 -22.39
C LEU A 89 18.20 -16.45 -22.98
N GLU A 90 17.77 -16.36 -24.24
CA GLU A 90 18.21 -17.29 -25.29
C GLU A 90 18.11 -16.64 -26.67
#